data_AF-A0A1W9L0Y8-F1
#
_entry.id   AF-A0A1W9L0Y8-F1
#
_cell.length_a   1.000
_cell.length_b   1.000
_cell.length_c   1.000
_cell.angle_alpha   90.00
_cell.angle_beta   90.00
_cell.angle_gamma   90.00
#
_symmetry.space_group_name_H-M   'P 1'
#
loop_
_entity.id
_entity.type
_entity.pdbx_description
1 polymer ?
#
loop_
_entity_poly.entity_id
_entity_poly.type
_entity_poly.pdbx_seq_one_letter_code
_entity_poly.pdbx_strand_id
1 'polypeptide(L)'
;LVLGNRDEIPDLTQEMTDTSLSGILIPPPTTGIKLEKTPIESLTPQILRLQTFDTAELTQKTGLVTLPSMLKLVGGTQSHFVQEWQLPGSGEQKHYGYAFQWFSFVIVAIVIYLVTAIRQPKRDNFVKT
;
A
#
# COMPACT_ATOMS: atom_id res chain seq x y z
N LEU A 1 -5.59 -0.46 17.67
CA LEU A 1 -5.39 -0.05 16.27
C LEU A 1 -6.76 -0.05 15.60
N VAL A 2 -7.45 1.09 15.62
CA VAL A 2 -8.73 1.24 14.92
C VAL A 2 -8.41 1.29 13.44
N LEU A 3 -8.98 0.38 12.65
CA LEU A 3 -8.93 0.47 11.18
C LEU A 3 -9.59 1.79 10.80
N GLY A 4 -8.78 2.76 10.35
CA GLY A 4 -9.17 4.15 10.22
C GLY A 4 -10.32 4.34 9.24
N ASN A 5 -11.47 4.78 9.75
CA ASN A 5 -12.56 5.32 8.95
C ASN A 5 -12.07 6.62 8.29
N ARG A 6 -12.17 6.71 6.95
CA ARG A 6 -11.66 7.87 6.19
C ARG A 6 -12.60 9.07 6.20
N ASP A 7 -13.79 8.91 6.78
CA ASP A 7 -14.79 9.96 6.94
C ASP A 7 -14.70 10.64 8.32
N GLU A 8 -13.94 10.06 9.24
CA GLU A 8 -13.68 10.64 10.55
C GLU A 8 -12.47 11.59 10.47
N ILE A 9 -12.72 12.84 10.87
CA ILE A 9 -11.68 13.86 10.93
C ILE A 9 -10.89 13.66 12.23
N PRO A 10 -9.55 13.59 12.19
CA PRO A 10 -8.73 13.51 13.40
C PRO A 10 -8.93 14.73 14.28
N ASP A 11 -8.99 14.54 15.60
CA ASP A 11 -9.00 15.65 16.53
C ASP A 11 -7.63 16.35 16.53
N LEU A 12 -7.62 17.63 16.16
CA LEU A 12 -6.43 18.48 16.03
C LEU A 12 -6.26 19.45 17.20
N THR A 13 -6.99 19.29 18.33
CA THR A 13 -6.92 20.20 19.50
C THR A 13 -5.61 20.13 20.30
N GLN A 14 -4.48 19.90 19.64
CA GLN A 14 -3.16 19.91 20.28
C GLN A 14 -2.62 21.34 20.38
N GLU A 15 -2.06 21.67 21.55
CA GLU A 15 -1.40 22.96 21.78
C GLU A 15 -0.17 23.09 20.89
N MET A 16 -0.18 24.09 20.01
CA MET A 16 0.98 24.46 19.18
C MET A 16 2.06 25.03 20.10
N THR A 17 2.92 24.15 20.61
CA THR A 17 4.11 24.57 21.35
C THR A 17 5.21 24.91 20.34
N ASP A 18 6.00 25.95 20.59
CA ASP A 18 7.16 26.33 19.77
C ASP A 18 8.26 25.25 19.86
N THR A 19 8.07 24.17 19.11
CA THR A 19 8.97 23.01 19.09
C THR A 19 9.83 23.06 17.84
N SER A 20 11.16 23.02 18.01
CA SER A 20 12.09 22.87 16.89
C SER A 20 12.00 21.46 16.30
N LEU A 21 11.70 21.36 15.01
CA LEU A 21 11.65 20.11 14.27
C LEU A 21 12.99 19.88 13.56
N SER A 22 13.57 18.70 13.75
CA SER A 22 14.76 18.24 13.01
C SER A 22 14.44 16.99 12.21
N GLY A 23 15.04 16.88 11.03
CA GLY A 23 14.78 15.78 10.11
C GLY A 23 15.68 15.80 8.88
N ILE A 24 15.40 14.88 7.96
CA ILE A 24 16.13 14.71 6.70
C ILE A 24 15.23 15.22 5.57
N LEU A 25 15.76 16.10 4.72
CA LEU A 25 15.07 16.48 3.48
C LEU A 25 15.11 15.33 2.49
N ILE A 26 13.94 14.89 2.07
CA ILE A 26 13.75 13.84 1.07
C ILE A 26 12.89 14.37 -0.08
N PRO A 27 13.07 13.84 -1.31
CA PRO A 27 12.13 14.14 -2.38
C PRO A 27 10.72 13.63 -2.02
N PRO A 28 9.66 14.26 -2.55
CA PRO A 28 8.30 13.76 -2.38
C PRO A 28 8.18 12.33 -2.95
N PRO A 29 7.30 11.48 -2.37
CA PRO A 29 7.11 10.12 -2.81
C PRO A 29 6.58 10.10 -4.24
N THR A 30 7.06 9.16 -5.04
CA THR A 30 6.54 8.95 -6.38
C THR A 30 5.07 8.55 -6.28
N THR A 31 4.22 9.26 -7.01
CA THR A 31 2.81 8.91 -7.08
C THR A 31 2.63 7.61 -7.86
N GLY A 32 2.01 6.62 -7.24
CA GLY A 32 1.58 5.39 -7.90
C GLY A 32 0.25 5.60 -8.64
N ILE A 33 -0.80 4.94 -8.15
CA ILE A 33 -2.13 4.99 -8.76
C ILE A 33 -2.88 6.25 -8.32
N LYS A 34 -3.32 7.07 -9.28
CA LYS A 34 -4.30 8.14 -9.08
C LYS A 34 -5.69 7.59 -9.35
N LEU A 35 -6.59 7.68 -8.36
CA LEU A 35 -7.96 7.15 -8.47
C LEU A 35 -8.89 8.20 -9.07
N GLU A 36 -8.68 9.46 -8.75
CA GLU A 36 -9.48 10.57 -9.27
C GLU A 36 -8.64 11.60 -10.04
N LYS A 37 -9.34 12.41 -10.84
CA LYS A 37 -8.75 13.52 -11.60
C LYS A 37 -8.34 14.69 -10.69
N THR A 38 -8.95 14.77 -9.50
CA THR A 38 -8.66 15.76 -8.46
C THR A 38 -8.02 15.09 -7.25
N PRO A 39 -6.69 15.14 -7.11
CA PRO A 39 -5.97 14.50 -6.01
C PRO A 39 -6.14 15.21 -4.66
N ILE A 40 -6.77 16.39 -4.65
CA ILE A 40 -7.03 17.22 -3.47
C ILE A 40 -8.54 17.43 -3.36
N GLU A 41 -9.12 16.89 -2.29
CA GLU A 41 -10.54 16.96 -1.97
C GLU A 41 -10.74 17.83 -0.71
N SER A 42 -11.75 18.70 -0.72
CA SER A 42 -12.11 19.48 0.47
C SER A 42 -13.16 18.74 1.29
N LEU A 43 -12.80 18.30 2.50
CA LEU A 43 -13.75 17.73 3.46
C LEU A 43 -14.53 18.84 4.17
N THR A 44 -13.84 19.93 4.51
CA THR A 44 -14.41 21.19 5.02
C THR A 44 -13.62 22.37 4.44
N PRO A 45 -14.08 23.64 4.61
CA PRO A 45 -13.32 24.80 4.13
C PRO A 45 -11.89 24.92 4.69
N GLN A 46 -11.59 24.23 5.80
CA GLN A 46 -10.30 24.29 6.50
C GLN A 46 -9.52 22.97 6.40
N ILE A 47 -10.15 21.89 5.94
CA ILE A 47 -9.56 20.54 5.94
C ILE A 47 -9.56 19.99 4.52
N LEU A 48 -8.35 19.75 4.01
CA LEU A 48 -8.10 19.17 2.70
C LEU A 48 -7.61 17.72 2.87
N ARG A 49 -8.20 16.80 2.11
CA ARG A 49 -7.77 15.41 1.98
C ARG A 49 -6.94 15.27 0.71
N LEU A 50 -5.73 14.74 0.86
CA LEU A 50 -4.76 14.57 -0.22
C LEU A 50 -4.61 13.08 -0.54
N GLN A 51 -4.85 12.70 -1.80
CA GLN A 51 -4.53 11.36 -2.28
C GLN A 51 -3.04 11.26 -2.63
N THR A 52 -2.51 12.30 -3.28
CA THR A 52 -1.13 12.36 -3.76
C THR A 52 -0.49 13.64 -3.29
N PHE A 53 0.79 13.56 -2.97
CA PHE A 53 1.53 14.74 -2.53
C PHE A 53 2.29 15.34 -3.71
N ASP A 54 1.68 16.35 -4.34
CA ASP A 54 2.29 17.17 -5.36
C ASP A 54 2.39 18.62 -4.86
N THR A 55 3.62 19.12 -4.76
CA THR A 55 3.89 20.46 -4.23
C THR A 55 3.34 21.57 -5.13
N ALA A 56 3.29 21.36 -6.44
CA ALA A 56 2.74 22.36 -7.37
C ALA A 56 1.21 22.46 -7.24
N GLU A 57 0.53 21.30 -7.16
CA GLU A 57 -0.93 21.27 -6.96
C GLU A 57 -1.31 21.82 -5.57
N LEU A 58 -0.53 21.50 -4.54
CA LEU A 58 -0.71 22.06 -3.20
C LEU A 58 -0.54 23.58 -3.17
N THR A 59 0.52 24.11 -3.80
CA THR A 59 0.75 25.56 -3.93
C THR A 59 -0.43 26.23 -4.63
N GLN A 60 -0.94 25.64 -5.71
CA GLN A 60 -2.08 26.19 -6.45
C GLN A 60 -3.37 26.20 -5.61
N LYS A 61 -3.62 25.15 -4.83
CA LYS A 61 -4.85 25.02 -4.02
C LYS A 61 -4.81 25.84 -2.73
N THR A 62 -3.66 25.92 -2.07
CA THR A 62 -3.53 26.58 -0.76
C THR A 62 -3.01 28.01 -0.85
N GLY A 63 -2.36 28.39 -1.96
CA GLY A 63 -1.66 29.66 -2.11
C GLY A 63 -0.37 29.76 -1.30
N LEU A 64 0.05 28.70 -0.61
CA LEU A 64 1.27 28.67 0.21
C LEU A 64 2.50 28.38 -0.64
N VAL A 65 3.62 29.05 -0.33
CA VAL A 65 4.92 28.72 -0.93
C VAL A 65 5.39 27.39 -0.38
N THR A 66 5.42 26.35 -1.21
CA THR A 66 5.90 25.02 -0.83
C THR A 66 7.30 24.77 -1.39
N LEU A 67 8.13 24.05 -0.63
CA LEU A 67 9.41 23.55 -1.13
C LEU A 67 9.18 22.23 -1.88
N PRO A 68 9.96 21.92 -2.93
CA PRO A 68 9.88 20.65 -3.67
C PRO A 68 10.55 19.50 -2.89
N SER A 69 10.38 19.46 -1.58
CA SER A 69 11.02 18.52 -0.67
C SER A 69 10.18 18.35 0.58
N MET A 70 10.23 17.16 1.15
CA MET A 70 9.59 16.85 2.42
C MET A 70 10.64 16.75 3.52
N LEU A 71 10.31 17.24 4.71
CA LEU A 71 11.09 16.96 5.90
C LEU A 71 10.63 15.64 6.49
N LYS A 72 11.40 14.58 6.29
CA LYS A 72 11.21 13.33 7.03
C LYS A 72 11.76 13.53 8.43
N LEU A 73 10.87 13.64 9.41
CA LEU A 73 11.26 13.67 10.82
C LEU A 73 12.13 12.45 11.15
N VAL A 74 13.09 12.59 12.04
CA VAL A 74 13.87 11.47 12.58
C VAL A 74 13.49 11.36 14.05
N GLY A 75 13.05 10.17 14.47
CA GLY A 75 12.50 9.96 15.82
C GLY A 75 13.46 10.45 16.91
N GLY A 76 12.89 11.06 17.96
CA GLY A 76 13.66 11.64 19.07
C GLY A 76 13.37 13.12 19.33
N THR A 77 12.65 13.80 18.44
CA THR A 77 12.04 15.10 18.76
C THR A 77 10.69 14.88 19.43
N GLN A 78 10.28 15.83 20.26
CA GLN A 78 9.09 15.87 21.11
C GLN A 78 7.76 15.88 20.32
N SER A 79 7.68 15.06 19.28
CA SER A 79 6.55 14.95 18.39
C SER A 79 5.56 13.96 19.00
N HIS A 80 4.33 14.41 19.20
CA HIS A 80 3.21 13.57 19.60
C HIS A 80 2.77 12.60 18.48
N PHE A 81 3.37 12.70 17.29
CA PHE A 81 3.16 11.74 16.22
C PHE A 81 4.08 10.53 16.40
N VAL A 82 3.47 9.37 16.66
CA VAL A 82 4.16 8.09 16.73
C VAL A 82 4.80 7.79 15.38
N GLN A 83 6.12 7.87 15.34
CA GLN A 83 6.89 7.67 14.11
C GLN A 83 7.31 6.19 13.95
N GLU A 84 6.34 5.29 13.92
CA GLU A 84 6.54 3.85 13.70
C GLU A 84 6.60 3.53 12.20
N TRP A 85 7.67 3.95 11.52
CA TRP A 85 7.94 3.48 10.16
C TRP A 85 8.47 2.04 10.21
N GLN A 86 7.59 1.05 10.22
CA GLN A 86 7.99 -0.32 9.89
C GLN A 86 8.46 -0.31 8.44
N LEU A 87 9.75 -0.62 8.20
CA LEU A 87 10.16 -0.95 6.85
C LEU A 87 9.26 -2.10 6.39
N PRO A 88 8.74 -2.09 5.16
CA PRO A 88 8.02 -3.24 4.64
C PRO A 88 8.99 -4.42 4.74
N GLY A 89 8.78 -5.26 5.75
CA GLY A 89 9.64 -6.40 6.01
C GLY A 89 9.72 -7.19 4.73
N SER A 90 10.94 -7.56 4.33
CA SER A 90 11.16 -8.55 3.27
C SER A 90 10.19 -9.68 3.57
N GLY A 91 9.21 -9.90 2.71
CA GLY A 91 8.13 -10.85 2.94
C GLY A 91 8.59 -12.30 2.86
N GLU A 92 9.79 -12.60 3.37
CA GLU A 92 10.51 -13.86 3.30
C GLU A 92 9.61 -15.02 3.67
N GLN A 93 8.86 -14.88 4.77
CA GLN A 93 7.90 -15.89 5.22
C GLN A 93 6.71 -16.09 4.25
N LYS A 94 6.25 -15.03 3.56
CA LYS A 94 5.16 -15.12 2.58
C LYS A 94 5.58 -15.89 1.32
N HIS A 95 6.87 -15.83 0.95
CA HIS A 95 7.39 -16.55 -0.21
C HIS A 95 7.33 -18.07 -0.02
N TYR A 96 7.52 -18.58 1.20
CA TYR A 96 7.38 -20.00 1.50
C TYR A 96 5.94 -20.50 1.36
N GLY A 97 4.95 -19.70 1.79
CA GLY A 97 3.54 -20.04 1.62
C GLY A 97 3.15 -20.18 0.15
N TYR A 98 3.62 -19.27 -0.71
CA TYR A 98 3.39 -19.33 -2.15
C TYR A 98 4.06 -20.55 -2.79
N ALA A 99 5.31 -20.84 -2.43
CA ALA A 99 6.01 -22.02 -2.91
C ALA A 99 5.25 -23.31 -2.56
N PHE A 100 4.81 -23.44 -1.30
CA PHE A 100 4.02 -24.59 -0.85
C PHE A 100 2.71 -24.76 -1.64
N GLN A 101 2.02 -23.66 -1.95
CA GLN A 101 0.80 -23.68 -2.76
C GLN A 101 1.06 -24.25 -4.16
N TRP A 102 2.08 -23.77 -4.87
CA TRP A 102 2.40 -24.27 -6.21
C TRP A 102 2.83 -25.73 -6.22
N PHE A 103 3.66 -26.15 -5.27
CA PHE A 103 4.04 -27.55 -5.17
C PHE A 103 2.82 -28.44 -4.85
N SER A 104 1.90 -27.98 -4.01
CA SER A 104 0.65 -28.69 -3.74
C SER A 104 -0.21 -28.83 -4.99
N PHE A 105 -0.34 -27.78 -5.81
CA PHE A 105 -1.07 -27.85 -7.08
C PHE A 105 -0.42 -28.83 -8.06
N VAL A 106 0.91 -28.82 -8.19
CA VAL A 106 1.65 -29.76 -9.03
C VAL A 106 1.42 -31.20 -8.55
N ILE A 107 1.51 -31.46 -7.24
CA ILE A 107 1.27 -32.79 -6.66
C ILE A 107 -0.16 -33.26 -6.96
N VAL A 108 -1.17 -32.41 -6.72
CA VAL A 108 -2.57 -32.73 -6.99
C VAL A 108 -2.78 -33.03 -8.48
N ALA A 109 -2.20 -32.23 -9.38
CA ALA A 109 -2.28 -32.44 -10.81
C ALA A 109 -1.65 -33.78 -11.24
N ILE A 110 -0.49 -34.14 -10.67
CA ILE A 110 0.16 -35.43 -10.92
C ILE A 110 -0.72 -36.58 -10.44
N VAL A 111 -1.30 -36.49 -9.24
CA VAL A 111 -2.18 -37.52 -8.69
C VAL A 111 -3.40 -37.71 -9.59
N ILE A 112 -4.07 -36.62 -9.98
CA ILE A 112 -5.22 -36.67 -10.89
C ILE A 112 -4.82 -37.29 -12.23
N TYR A 113 -3.68 -36.88 -12.81
CA TYR A 113 -3.17 -37.42 -14.07
C TYR A 113 -2.92 -38.93 -13.98
N LEU A 114 -2.24 -39.40 -12.95
CA LEU A 114 -1.95 -40.83 -12.77
C LEU A 114 -3.22 -41.64 -12.55
N VAL A 115 -4.13 -41.16 -11.69
CA VAL A 115 -5.41 -41.84 -11.43
C VAL A 115 -6.24 -41.94 -12.70
N THR A 116 -6.33 -40.85 -13.48
CA THR A 116 -7.07 -40.84 -14.74
C THR A 116 -6.38 -41.66 -15.82
N ALA A 117 -5.05 -41.69 -15.89
CA ALA A 117 -4.31 -42.53 -16.83
C ALA A 117 -4.49 -44.03 -16.54
N ILE A 118 -4.46 -44.44 -15.27
CA ILE A 118 -4.64 -45.85 -14.86
C ILE A 118 -6.10 -46.29 -14.99
N ARG A 119 -7.05 -45.38 -14.71
CA ARG A 119 -8.50 -45.66 -14.80
C ARG A 119 -9.07 -45.48 -16.21
N GLN A 120 -8.26 -45.12 -17.20
CA GLN A 120 -8.71 -45.14 -18.60
C GLN A 120 -8.79 -46.61 -19.07
N PRO A 121 -10.00 -47.20 -19.22
CA PRO A 121 -10.10 -48.43 -19.97
C PRO A 121 -9.57 -48.17 -21.37
N LYS A 122 -8.79 -49.11 -21.91
CA LYS A 122 -8.29 -49.07 -23.28
C LYS A 122 -9.48 -48.74 -24.18
N ARG A 123 -9.52 -47.51 -24.72
CA ARG A 123 -10.51 -47.15 -25.73
C ARG A 123 -10.14 -47.97 -26.94
N ASP A 124 -10.81 -49.11 -27.10
CA ASP A 124 -10.80 -49.83 -28.37
C ASP A 124 -11.46 -48.87 -29.37
N ASN A 125 -10.61 -48.15 -30.11
CA ASN A 125 -11.01 -47.42 -31.29
C ASN A 125 -11.40 -48.46 -32.34
N PHE A 126 -12.60 -49.02 -32.21
CA PHE A 126 -13.26 -49.66 -33.34
C PHE A 126 -13.63 -48.56 -34.33
N VAL A 127 -12.77 -48.47 -35.33
CA VAL A 127 -12.92 -47.73 -36.58
C VAL A 127 -14.33 -47.93 -37.15
N LYS A 128 -14.94 -46.86 -37.66
CA LYS A 128 -15.95 -47.00 -38.71
C LYS A 128 -15.55 -46.13 -39.90
N THR A 129 -15.09 -46.82 -40.94
CA THR A 129 -15.14 -46.38 -42.34
C THR A 129 -16.57 -46.05 -42.75
#